data_AF-A0A6L5NWT7-F1
#
_entry.id   AF-A0A6L5NWT7-F1
#
_cell.length_a   1.000
_cell.length_b   1.000
_cell.length_c   1.000
_cell.angle_alpha   90.00
_cell.angle_beta   90.00
_cell.angle_gamma   90.00
#
_symmetry.space_group_name_H-M   'P 1'
#
loop_
_entity.id
_entity.type
_entity.pdbx_description
1 polymer ?
#
loop_
_entity_poly.entity_id
_entity_poly.type
_entity_poly.pdbx_seq_one_letter_code
_entity_poly.pdbx_strand_id
1 'polypeptide(L)'
;MNETEILWKQYDQHITTYKFYLDMLIKLMTMYFAVSGAMLSFYFTKTEISDAKLALYLPWLMSIGLFVFFSVGAYLSTITREDVFNIRDKLDLEVSPELGILTILLGIFSVVTLLCAIGLGYVLWFQ
;
A
#
# COMPACT_ATOMS: atom_id res chain seq x y z
N MET A 1 -8.02 28.08 -23.49
CA MET A 1 -7.88 26.61 -23.36
C MET A 1 -9.27 26.05 -23.56
N ASN A 2 -9.42 25.13 -24.51
CA ASN A 2 -10.71 24.55 -24.89
C ASN A 2 -11.16 23.54 -23.80
N GLU A 3 -12.46 23.37 -23.55
CA GLU A 3 -12.95 22.48 -22.47
C GLU A 3 -12.44 21.04 -22.62
N THR A 4 -12.32 20.57 -23.87
CA THR A 4 -11.75 19.26 -24.22
C THR A 4 -10.27 19.14 -23.82
N GLU A 5 -9.47 20.20 -23.93
CA GLU A 5 -8.06 20.19 -23.52
C GLU A 5 -7.92 20.08 -22.00
N ILE A 6 -8.84 20.70 -21.25
CA ILE A 6 -8.87 20.62 -19.78
C ILE A 6 -9.14 19.18 -19.35
N LEU A 7 -10.15 18.54 -19.95
CA LEU A 7 -10.54 17.17 -19.63
C LEU A 7 -9.42 16.16 -19.97
N TRP A 8 -8.75 16.31 -21.12
CA TRP A 8 -7.59 15.48 -21.47
C TRP A 8 -6.43 15.63 -20.49
N LYS A 9 -6.16 16.87 -20.05
CA LYS A 9 -5.10 17.12 -19.07
C LYS A 9 -5.40 16.52 -17.70
N GLN A 10 -6.66 16.61 -17.24
CA GLN A 10 -7.09 15.95 -16.01
C GLN A 10 -6.94 14.43 -16.10
N TYR A 11 -7.36 13.85 -17.21
CA TYR A 11 -7.26 12.41 -17.45
C TYR A 11 -5.80 11.92 -17.44
N ASP A 12 -4.89 12.60 -18.14
CA ASP A 12 -3.45 12.28 -18.14
C ASP A 12 -2.84 12.40 -16.73
N GLN A 13 -3.25 13.43 -15.98
CA GLN A 13 -2.81 13.62 -14.61
C GLN A 13 -3.25 12.47 -13.69
N HIS A 14 -4.49 12.00 -13.81
CA HIS A 14 -4.98 10.84 -13.06
C HIS A 14 -4.20 9.56 -13.38
N ILE A 15 -3.90 9.29 -14.66
CA ILE A 15 -3.10 8.12 -15.07
C ILE A 15 -1.67 8.21 -14.52
N THR A 16 -1.06 9.39 -14.59
CA THR A 16 0.31 9.62 -14.12
C THR A 16 0.38 9.43 -12.60
N THR A 17 -0.57 9.99 -11.85
CA THR A 17 -0.67 9.80 -10.40
C THR A 17 -0.88 8.33 -10.03
N TYR A 18 -1.72 7.60 -10.77
CA TYR A 18 -1.94 6.18 -10.57
C TYR A 18 -0.64 5.36 -10.71
N LYS A 19 0.12 5.58 -11.79
CA LYS A 19 1.40 4.90 -12.01
C LYS A 19 2.40 5.20 -10.90
N PHE A 20 2.46 6.47 -10.48
CA PHE A 20 3.33 6.90 -9.37
C PHE A 20 2.96 6.20 -8.06
N TYR A 21 1.67 6.10 -7.73
CA TYR A 21 1.23 5.40 -6.52
C TYR A 21 1.49 3.90 -6.55
N LEU A 22 1.33 3.24 -7.71
CA LEU A 22 1.73 1.83 -7.85
C LEU A 22 3.22 1.62 -7.61
N ASP A 23 4.08 2.45 -8.19
CA ASP A 23 5.52 2.37 -8.00
C ASP A 23 5.92 2.63 -6.53
N MET A 24 5.32 3.65 -5.90
CA MET A 24 5.53 3.91 -4.47
C MET A 24 5.07 2.75 -3.58
N LEU A 25 3.93 2.13 -3.90
CA LEU A 25 3.40 0.99 -3.15
C LEU A 25 4.40 -0.17 -3.12
N ILE A 26 4.94 -0.54 -4.28
CA ILE A 26 5.92 -1.62 -4.42
C ILE A 26 7.20 -1.31 -3.64
N LYS A 27 7.71 -0.08 -3.73
CA LYS A 27 8.91 0.37 -3.00
C LYS A 27 8.71 0.31 -1.50
N LEU A 28 7.56 0.78 -1.01
CA LEU A 28 7.22 0.76 0.40
C LEU A 28 7.14 -0.66 0.95
N MET A 29 6.50 -1.58 0.21
CA MET A 29 6.43 -3.00 0.59
C MET A 29 7.80 -3.68 0.58
N THR A 30 8.63 -3.39 -0.41
CA THR A 30 10.00 -3.91 -0.48
C THR A 30 10.81 -3.47 0.74
N MET A 31 10.74 -2.19 1.10
CA MET A 31 11.40 -1.66 2.29
C MET A 31 10.89 -2.34 3.56
N TYR A 32 9.57 -2.47 3.69
CA TYR A 32 8.94 -3.13 4.83
C TYR A 32 9.42 -4.57 5.02
N PHE A 33 9.45 -5.38 3.95
CA PHE A 33 9.91 -6.75 4.04
C PHE A 33 11.42 -6.86 4.28
N ALA A 34 12.22 -5.95 3.73
CA ALA A 34 13.66 -5.92 3.99
C ALA A 34 13.96 -5.63 5.48
N VAL A 35 13.31 -4.60 6.05
CA VAL A 35 13.47 -4.25 7.47
C VAL A 35 12.94 -5.35 8.36
N SER A 36 11.73 -5.84 8.12
CA SER A 36 11.10 -6.88 8.94
C SER A 36 11.88 -8.19 8.88
N GLY A 37 12.36 -8.58 7.70
CA GLY A 37 13.20 -9.76 7.52
C GLY A 37 14.51 -9.64 8.29
N ALA A 38 15.21 -8.51 8.20
CA ALA A 38 16.45 -8.29 8.93
C ALA A 38 16.25 -8.36 10.46
N MET A 39 15.18 -7.75 10.98
CA MET A 39 14.88 -7.76 12.42
C MET A 39 14.46 -9.15 12.92
N LEU A 40 13.66 -9.88 12.14
CA LEU A 40 13.31 -11.26 12.46
C LEU A 40 14.53 -12.18 12.46
N SER A 41 15.40 -12.07 11.44
CA SER A 41 16.65 -12.83 11.40
C SER A 41 17.56 -12.52 12.59
N PHE A 42 17.66 -11.24 12.99
CA PHE A 42 18.40 -10.84 14.18
C PHE A 42 17.82 -11.50 15.45
N TYR A 43 16.50 -11.43 15.65
CA TYR A 43 15.81 -12.03 16.78
C TYR A 43 16.08 -13.54 16.90
N PHE A 44 15.91 -14.30 15.81
CA PHE A 44 16.12 -15.75 15.82
C PHE A 44 17.59 -16.17 15.94
N THR A 45 18.55 -15.30 15.61
CA THR A 45 19.99 -15.59 15.75
C THR A 45 20.53 -15.25 17.14
N LYS A 46 19.84 -14.38 17.89
CA LYS A 46 20.28 -13.86 19.19
C LYS A 46 19.25 -14.13 20.30
N THR A 47 18.67 -15.33 20.31
CA THR A 47 17.63 -15.73 21.26
C THR A 47 18.08 -15.75 22.72
N GLU A 48 19.40 -15.77 22.98
CA GLU A 48 19.96 -15.73 24.33
C GLU A 48 19.90 -14.32 24.97
N ILE A 49 19.70 -13.28 24.16
CA ILE A 49 19.62 -11.90 24.63
C ILE A 49 18.14 -11.57 24.88
N SER A 50 17.74 -11.40 26.14
CA SER A 50 16.37 -11.06 26.52
C SER A 50 15.84 -9.81 25.80
N ASP A 51 16.71 -8.84 25.52
CA ASP A 51 16.37 -7.57 24.86
C ASP A 51 16.24 -7.68 23.34
N ALA A 52 16.61 -8.81 22.72
CA ALA A 52 16.49 -8.99 21.26
C ALA A 52 15.04 -8.91 20.78
N LYS A 53 14.06 -9.18 21.64
CA LYS A 53 12.62 -8.99 21.38
C LYS A 53 12.27 -7.54 21.08
N LEU A 54 13.01 -6.56 21.63
CA LEU A 54 12.75 -5.14 21.42
C LEU A 54 12.89 -4.73 19.94
N ALA A 55 13.74 -5.43 19.19
CA ALA A 55 13.92 -5.19 17.75
C ALA A 55 12.63 -5.46 16.94
N LEU A 56 11.72 -6.32 17.44
CA LEU A 56 10.48 -6.66 16.76
C LEU A 56 9.37 -5.60 16.93
N TYR A 57 9.53 -4.63 17.85
CA TYR A 57 8.56 -3.53 17.98
C TYR A 57 8.52 -2.64 16.74
N LEU A 58 9.66 -2.40 16.10
CA LEU A 58 9.74 -1.59 14.89
C LEU A 58 8.92 -2.22 13.73
N PRO A 59 9.18 -3.46 13.30
CA PRO A 59 8.38 -4.08 12.24
C PRO A 59 6.91 -4.28 12.66
N TRP A 60 6.62 -4.52 13.94
CA TRP A 60 5.24 -4.59 14.43
C TRP A 60 4.50 -3.25 14.25
N LEU A 61 5.10 -2.14 14.69
CA LEU A 61 4.53 -0.80 14.55
C LEU A 61 4.38 -0.42 13.08
N MET A 62 5.38 -0.71 12.25
CA MET A 62 5.31 -0.50 10.80
C MET A 62 4.16 -1.29 10.18
N SER A 63 3.94 -2.54 10.60
CA SER A 63 2.85 -3.39 10.08
C SER A 63 1.49 -2.76 10.34
N ILE A 64 1.26 -2.25 11.55
CA ILE A 64 0.00 -1.57 11.92
C ILE A 64 -0.16 -0.26 11.12
N GLY A 65 0.89 0.55 11.04
CA GLY A 65 0.86 1.81 10.29
C GLY A 65 0.56 1.57 8.81
N LEU A 66 1.19 0.57 8.21
CA LEU A 66 0.96 0.20 6.81
C LEU A 66 -0.42 -0.42 6.59
N PHE A 67 -0.94 -1.21 7.54
CA PHE A 67 -2.31 -1.73 7.48
C PHE A 67 -3.30 -0.57 7.35
N VAL A 68 -3.25 0.40 8.27
CA VAL A 68 -4.14 1.57 8.26
C VAL A 68 -3.95 2.38 6.97
N PHE A 69 -2.71 2.65 6.58
CA PHE A 69 -2.39 3.41 5.37
C PHE A 69 -2.96 2.74 4.11
N PHE A 70 -2.80 1.42 3.97
CA PHE A 70 -3.31 0.68 2.81
C PHE A 70 -4.83 0.52 2.83
N SER A 71 -5.46 0.33 3.99
CA SER A 71 -6.93 0.29 4.07
C SER A 71 -7.56 1.61 3.65
N VAL A 72 -7.02 2.73 4.15
CA VAL A 72 -7.47 4.08 3.78
C VAL A 72 -7.18 4.34 2.29
N GLY A 73 -5.98 3.99 1.82
CA GLY A 73 -5.60 4.11 0.42
C GLY A 73 -6.52 3.32 -0.52
N ALA A 74 -6.90 2.09 -0.15
CA ALA A 74 -7.82 1.26 -0.94
C ALA A 74 -9.21 1.91 -1.05
N TYR A 75 -9.71 2.46 0.06
CA TYR A 75 -10.99 3.18 0.07
C TYR A 75 -10.94 4.42 -0.82
N LEU A 76 -9.94 5.29 -0.65
CA LEU A 76 -9.79 6.50 -1.48
C LEU A 76 -9.56 6.16 -2.96
N SER A 77 -8.80 5.10 -3.26
CA SER A 77 -8.56 4.64 -4.63
C SER A 77 -9.84 4.22 -5.33
N THR A 78 -10.85 3.73 -4.60
CA THR A 78 -12.14 3.37 -5.16
C THR A 78 -12.92 4.61 -5.57
N ILE A 79 -12.90 5.66 -4.75
CA ILE A 79 -13.52 6.97 -5.07
C ILE A 79 -12.84 7.60 -6.29
N THR A 80 -11.51 7.65 -6.32
CA THR A 80 -10.77 8.19 -7.47
C THR A 80 -11.07 7.43 -8.76
N ARG A 81 -11.30 6.12 -8.67
CA ARG A 81 -11.70 5.32 -9.84
C ARG A 81 -13.04 5.79 -10.38
N GLU A 82 -14.05 6.00 -9.54
CA GLU A 82 -15.36 6.52 -9.95
C GLU A 82 -15.23 7.89 -10.64
N ASP A 83 -14.38 8.78 -10.14
CA ASP A 83 -14.13 10.08 -10.76
C ASP A 83 -13.53 9.98 -12.16
N VAL A 84 -12.56 9.07 -12.38
CA VAL A 84 -11.98 8.87 -13.71
C VAL A 84 -12.98 8.25 -14.68
N PHE A 85 -13.83 7.33 -14.22
CA PHE A 85 -14.91 6.77 -15.05
C PHE A 85 -15.92 7.85 -15.44
N ASN A 86 -16.28 8.75 -14.53
CA ASN A 86 -17.14 9.90 -14.82
C ASN A 86 -16.52 10.88 -15.83
N ILE A 87 -15.21 11.12 -15.78
CA ILE A 87 -14.49 11.96 -16.75
C ILE A 87 -14.43 11.28 -18.13
N ARG A 88 -14.18 9.96 -18.15
CA ARG A 88 -14.16 9.16 -19.37
C ARG A 88 -15.51 9.18 -20.09
N ASP A 89 -16.61 9.01 -19.35
CA ASP A 89 -17.95 9.03 -19.92
C ASP A 89 -18.31 10.42 -20.47
N LYS A 90 -17.78 11.51 -19.88
CA LYS A 90 -17.90 12.88 -20.43
C LYS A 90 -17.04 13.14 -21.68
N LEU A 91 -15.98 12.36 -21.87
CA LEU A 91 -15.07 12.45 -23.02
C LEU A 91 -15.43 11.49 -24.17
N ASP A 92 -16.48 10.68 -24.00
CA ASP A 92 -16.94 9.66 -24.97
C ASP A 92 -15.82 8.68 -25.41
N LEU A 93 -14.92 8.32 -24.48
CA LEU A 93 -13.80 7.43 -24.78
C LEU A 93 -14.25 5.96 -24.75
N GLU A 94 -14.06 5.26 -25.88
CA GLU A 94 -14.44 3.86 -26.05
C GLU A 94 -13.67 2.91 -25.10
N VAL A 95 -12.44 3.25 -24.72
CA VAL A 95 -11.53 2.43 -23.90
C VAL A 95 -11.21 3.13 -22.57
N SER A 96 -11.39 2.42 -21.44
CA SER A 96 -11.02 2.91 -20.11
C SER A 96 -9.74 2.22 -19.59
N PRO A 97 -8.80 2.95 -18.99
CA PRO A 97 -7.60 2.39 -18.39
C PRO A 97 -7.98 1.58 -17.15
N GLU A 98 -7.36 0.41 -16.98
CA GLU A 98 -7.63 -0.46 -15.84
C GLU A 98 -6.98 0.10 -14.56
N LEU A 99 -7.71 0.99 -13.89
CA LEU A 99 -7.29 1.61 -12.61
C LEU A 99 -7.59 0.73 -11.38
N GLY A 100 -8.15 -0.47 -11.58
CA GLY A 100 -8.53 -1.38 -10.50
C GLY A 100 -7.35 -2.06 -9.80
N ILE A 101 -6.20 -2.17 -10.47
CA ILE A 101 -5.06 -2.94 -9.94
C ILE A 101 -4.49 -2.29 -8.67
N LEU A 102 -4.43 -0.95 -8.59
CA LEU A 102 -3.97 -0.26 -7.38
C LEU A 102 -4.87 -0.57 -6.17
N THR A 103 -6.19 -0.54 -6.35
CA THR A 103 -7.14 -0.87 -5.28
C THR A 103 -6.99 -2.31 -4.81
N ILE A 104 -6.86 -3.26 -5.76
CA ILE A 104 -6.66 -4.68 -5.45
C ILE A 104 -5.35 -4.88 -4.68
N LEU A 105 -4.25 -4.28 -5.15
CA LEU A 105 -2.94 -4.41 -4.49
C LEU A 105 -2.94 -3.79 -3.09
N LEU A 106 -3.55 -2.62 -2.91
CA LEU A 106 -3.70 -2.00 -1.58
C LEU A 106 -4.51 -2.90 -0.64
N GLY A 107 -5.59 -3.51 -1.13
CA GLY A 107 -6.37 -4.48 -0.36
C GLY A 107 -5.56 -5.71 0.05
N ILE A 108 -4.83 -6.32 -0.90
CA ILE A 108 -3.96 -7.48 -0.63
C ILE A 108 -2.90 -7.11 0.40
N PHE A 109 -2.19 -5.99 0.20
CA PHE A 109 -1.12 -5.60 1.11
C PHE A 109 -1.62 -5.18 2.48
N SER A 110 -2.82 -4.60 2.59
CA SER A 110 -3.49 -4.37 3.86
C SER A 110 -3.69 -5.69 4.63
N VAL A 111 -4.24 -6.71 3.98
CA VAL A 111 -4.42 -8.04 4.63
C VAL A 111 -3.07 -8.65 5.03
N VAL A 112 -2.07 -8.58 4.17
CA VAL A 112 -0.73 -9.11 4.45
C VAL A 112 -0.08 -8.42 5.64
N THR A 113 -0.09 -7.08 5.70
CA THR A 113 0.50 -6.35 6.83
C THR A 113 -0.27 -6.57 8.12
N LEU A 114 -1.58 -6.77 8.07
CA LEU A 114 -2.38 -7.16 9.23
C LEU A 114 -1.96 -8.54 9.77
N LEU A 115 -1.79 -9.53 8.89
CA LEU A 115 -1.32 -10.86 9.29
C LEU A 115 0.09 -10.79 9.91
N CYS A 116 0.99 -9.98 9.34
CA CYS A 116 2.30 -9.75 9.92
C CYS A 116 2.23 -9.05 11.28
N ALA A 117 1.34 -8.07 11.47
CA ALA A 117 1.13 -7.40 12.76
C ALA A 117 0.66 -8.39 13.84
N ILE A 118 -0.29 -9.28 13.48
CA ILE A 118 -0.78 -10.33 14.38
C ILE A 118 0.35 -11.33 14.71
N GLY A 119 1.08 -11.81 13.69
CA GLY A 119 2.18 -12.76 13.88
C GLY A 119 3.31 -12.21 14.74
N LEU A 120 3.76 -10.97 14.46
CA LEU A 120 4.79 -10.30 15.25
C LEU A 120 4.29 -10.00 16.67
N GLY A 121 3.03 -9.59 16.82
CA GLY A 121 2.42 -9.39 18.13
C GLY A 121 2.38 -10.68 18.95
N TYR A 122 2.02 -11.79 18.31
CA TYR A 122 2.05 -13.09 18.98
C TYR A 122 3.44 -13.44 19.52
N VAL A 123 4.48 -13.24 18.71
CA VAL A 123 5.87 -13.48 19.13
C VAL A 123 6.32 -12.53 20.25
N LEU A 124 5.87 -11.26 20.23
CA LEU A 124 6.25 -10.26 21.23
C LEU A 124 5.64 -10.52 22.61
N TRP A 125 4.38 -10.97 22.66
CA TRP A 125 3.62 -11.06 23.92
C TRP A 125 3.44 -12.49 24.45
N PHE A 126 3.43 -13.52 23.59
CA PHE A 126 3.12 -14.89 23.99
C PHE A 126 4.34 -15.84 23.98
N GLN A 127 5.45 -15.45 23.37
CA GLN A 127 6.71 -16.19 23.34
C GLN A 127 7.79 -15.41 24.08
#